data_AF-A0AA39D1Z7-F1
#
_entry.id   AF-A0AA39D1Z7-F1
#
_cell.length_a   1.000
_cell.length_b   1.000
_cell.length_c   1.000
_cell.angle_alpha   90.00
_cell.angle_beta   90.00
_cell.angle_gamma   90.00
#
_symmetry.space_group_name_H-M   'P 1'
#
loop_
_entity.id
_entity.type
_entity.pdbx_description
1 polymer ?
#
loop_
_entity_poly.entity_id
_entity_poly.type
_entity_poly.pdbx_seq_one_letter_code
_entity_poly.pdbx_strand_id
1 'polypeptide(L)'
;MVDPFQGTWNVDLTSKESRIWDAEKETYVADNIGSEITKMKIENGVQEYEVLYGQNPTLRMGYTSRYDSTDWAPYTVRGIEGVPEQDQERAAIEFRERTKSPYPFAIGKPIQYVRTIKVDERTHYRISKDVNGQADFILMRRMDESQDTYVATLIDVSGRILIVRRFRRVQ
;
A
#
# COMPACT_ATOMS: atom_id res chain seq x y z
N MET A 1 0.69 -3.29 -25.06
CA MET A 1 -0.31 -3.98 -24.22
C MET A 1 -0.49 -3.14 -22.96
N VAL A 2 -1.73 -2.94 -22.49
CA VAL A 2 -1.98 -2.19 -21.25
C VAL A 2 -1.43 -3.00 -20.07
N ASP A 3 -0.78 -2.34 -19.11
CA ASP A 3 -0.25 -3.02 -17.92
C ASP A 3 -1.43 -3.60 -17.12
N PRO A 4 -1.42 -4.89 -16.73
CA PRO A 4 -2.59 -5.51 -16.10
C PRO A 4 -2.91 -4.87 -14.75
N PHE A 5 -1.94 -4.25 -14.07
CA PHE A 5 -2.19 -3.54 -12.81
C PHE A 5 -2.89 -2.19 -13.01
N GLN A 6 -2.97 -1.68 -14.24
CA GLN A 6 -3.70 -0.44 -14.52
C GLN A 6 -5.17 -0.59 -14.15
N GLY A 7 -5.69 0.34 -13.34
CA GLY A 7 -7.09 0.37 -12.92
C GLY A 7 -7.28 0.76 -11.46
N THR A 8 -8.52 0.60 -11.01
CA THR A 8 -8.93 0.79 -9.62
C THR A 8 -9.18 -0.56 -8.97
N TRP A 9 -8.72 -0.72 -7.74
CA TRP A 9 -8.67 -1.98 -7.02
C TRP A 9 -9.18 -1.78 -5.61
N ASN A 10 -10.08 -2.64 -5.16
CA ASN A 10 -10.58 -2.64 -3.79
C ASN A 10 -10.09 -3.88 -3.07
N VAL A 11 -9.68 -3.73 -1.81
CA VAL A 11 -9.30 -4.86 -0.97
C VAL A 11 -10.51 -5.76 -0.70
N ASP A 12 -10.29 -7.06 -0.79
CA ASP A 12 -11.25 -8.10 -0.43
C ASP A 12 -10.86 -8.69 0.92
N LEU A 13 -11.34 -8.06 1.99
CA LEU A 13 -11.14 -8.54 3.37
C LEU A 13 -12.02 -9.75 3.71
N THR A 14 -13.01 -10.09 2.86
CA THR A 14 -13.84 -11.29 3.04
C THR A 14 -13.13 -12.56 2.58
N SER A 15 -12.10 -12.43 1.74
CA SER A 15 -11.26 -13.55 1.35
C SER A 15 -10.44 -14.06 2.54
N LYS A 16 -10.43 -15.39 2.73
CA LYS A 16 -9.54 -16.08 3.68
C LYS A 16 -8.04 -15.86 3.41
N GLU A 17 -7.69 -15.36 2.22
CA GLU A 17 -6.31 -15.02 1.86
C GLU A 17 -5.86 -13.70 2.49
N SER A 18 -6.81 -12.80 2.80
CA SER A 18 -6.53 -11.51 3.40
C SER A 18 -6.32 -11.65 4.91
N ARG A 19 -5.07 -11.47 5.36
CA ARG A 19 -4.64 -11.72 6.74
C ARG A 19 -3.41 -10.91 7.10
N ILE A 20 -3.26 -10.63 8.39
CA ILE A 20 -2.12 -9.92 8.97
C ILE A 20 -1.48 -10.75 10.09
N TRP A 21 -0.17 -10.66 10.24
CA TRP A 21 0.57 -11.28 11.33
C TRP A 21 0.32 -10.53 12.65
N ASP A 22 -0.18 -11.24 13.65
CA ASP A 22 -0.29 -10.78 15.03
C ASP A 22 0.97 -11.23 15.78
N ALA A 23 1.84 -10.28 16.13
CA ALA A 23 3.09 -10.58 16.82
C ALA A 23 2.91 -10.99 18.28
N GLU A 24 1.83 -10.56 18.94
CA GLU A 24 1.55 -10.93 20.34
C GLU A 24 1.06 -12.39 20.43
N LYS A 25 0.28 -12.83 19.43
CA LYS A 25 -0.27 -14.19 19.35
C LYS A 25 0.55 -15.16 18.50
N GLU A 26 1.58 -14.65 17.82
CA GLU A 26 2.41 -15.38 16.86
C GLU A 26 1.57 -16.16 15.83
N THR A 27 0.53 -15.53 15.29
CA THR A 27 -0.38 -16.17 14.33
C THR A 27 -0.95 -15.16 13.34
N TYR A 28 -1.53 -15.66 12.24
CA TYR A 28 -2.26 -14.79 11.32
C TYR A 28 -3.70 -14.59 11.79
N VAL A 29 -4.14 -13.33 11.77
CA VAL A 29 -5.49 -12.90 12.12
C VAL A 29 -6.12 -12.14 10.94
N ALA A 30 -7.44 -11.93 11.02
CA ALA A 30 -8.15 -11.10 10.06
C ALA A 30 -7.63 -9.65 10.08
N ASP A 31 -7.53 -9.05 8.90
CA ASP A 31 -7.10 -7.66 8.75
C ASP A 31 -8.29 -6.71 8.97
N ASN A 32 -8.16 -5.84 9.97
CA ASN A 32 -9.21 -4.91 10.40
C ASN A 32 -9.01 -3.48 9.87
N ILE A 33 -8.28 -3.31 8.76
CA ILE A 33 -8.06 -1.98 8.16
C ILE A 33 -9.37 -1.30 7.71
N GLY A 34 -10.41 -2.08 7.44
CA GLY A 34 -11.75 -1.62 7.05
C GLY A 34 -11.90 -1.47 5.54
N SER A 35 -11.15 -0.56 4.92
CA SER A 35 -11.20 -0.34 3.47
C SER A 35 -9.83 0.02 2.92
N GLU A 36 -9.58 -0.36 1.67
CA GLU A 36 -8.41 0.10 0.92
C GLU A 36 -8.74 0.11 -0.57
N ILE A 37 -8.73 1.31 -1.17
CA ILE A 37 -8.94 1.49 -2.61
C ILE A 37 -7.63 1.98 -3.21
N THR A 38 -7.05 1.19 -4.09
CA THR A 38 -5.82 1.50 -4.82
C THR A 38 -6.14 1.89 -6.25
N LYS A 39 -5.58 2.99 -6.74
CA LYS A 39 -5.61 3.37 -8.15
C LYS A 39 -4.21 3.33 -8.71
N MET A 40 -4.05 2.69 -9.87
CA MET A 40 -2.79 2.65 -10.58
C MET A 40 -3.02 3.10 -12.02
N LYS A 41 -2.36 4.19 -12.41
CA LYS A 41 -2.24 4.59 -13.81
C LYS A 41 -0.81 4.30 -14.24
N ILE A 42 -0.65 3.56 -15.35
CA ILE A 42 0.66 3.07 -15.79
C ILE A 42 0.86 3.42 -17.27
N GLU A 43 1.77 4.34 -17.54
CA GLU A 43 2.07 4.79 -18.90
C GLU A 43 3.57 4.74 -19.14
N ASN A 44 4.00 4.02 -20.18
CA ASN A 44 5.42 3.90 -20.56
C ASN A 44 6.35 3.53 -19.39
N GLY A 45 5.90 2.60 -18.55
CA GLY A 45 6.62 2.12 -17.37
C GLY A 45 6.61 3.08 -16.17
N VAL A 46 5.91 4.22 -16.25
CA VAL A 46 5.70 5.13 -15.11
C VAL A 46 4.38 4.78 -14.44
N GLN A 47 4.44 4.42 -13.16
CA GLN A 47 3.29 4.14 -12.31
C GLN A 47 2.97 5.37 -11.46
N GLU A 48 1.81 5.96 -11.69
CA GLU A 48 1.15 6.87 -10.75
C GLU A 48 0.27 6.03 -9.81
N TYR A 49 0.67 5.96 -8.55
CA TYR A 49 0.00 5.18 -7.52
C TYR A 49 -0.74 6.11 -6.55
N GLU A 50 -1.99 5.79 -6.27
CA GLU A 50 -2.79 6.37 -5.20
C GLU A 50 -3.44 5.26 -4.37
N VAL A 51 -3.55 5.49 -3.07
CA VAL A 51 -4.37 4.67 -2.19
C VAL A 51 -5.22 5.55 -1.28
N LEU A 52 -6.48 5.14 -1.11
CA LEU A 52 -7.37 5.55 -0.05
C LEU A 52 -7.34 4.44 1.00
N TYR A 53 -6.71 4.71 2.14
CA TYR A 53 -6.31 3.70 3.12
C TYR A 53 -7.09 3.86 4.42
N GLY A 54 -7.75 2.76 4.80
CA GLY A 54 -8.54 2.63 6.00
C GLY A 54 -9.89 3.35 5.97
N GLN A 55 -10.67 3.09 7.02
CA GLN A 55 -11.94 3.76 7.30
C GLN A 55 -11.84 4.45 8.65
N ASN A 56 -12.38 5.66 8.78
CA ASN A 56 -12.42 6.48 10.01
C ASN A 56 -11.02 6.76 10.63
N PRO A 57 -10.26 7.73 10.07
CA PRO A 57 -10.47 8.39 8.79
C PRO A 57 -9.91 7.57 7.60
N THR A 58 -10.10 8.07 6.37
CA THR A 58 -9.47 7.51 5.17
C THR A 58 -8.27 8.38 4.77
N LEU A 59 -7.07 7.80 4.82
CA LEU A 59 -5.83 8.48 4.41
C LEU A 59 -5.67 8.40 2.89
N ARG A 60 -5.45 9.52 2.23
CA ARG A 60 -5.05 9.55 0.82
C ARG A 60 -3.53 9.63 0.72
N MET A 61 -2.90 8.63 0.12
CA MET A 61 -1.45 8.56 -0.04
C MET A 61 -1.08 8.21 -1.48
N GLY A 62 0.15 8.49 -1.90
CA GLY A 62 0.61 8.04 -3.21
C GLY A 62 2.04 8.40 -3.55
N TYR A 63 2.51 7.85 -4.67
CA TYR A 63 3.83 8.09 -5.24
C TYR A 63 3.76 8.02 -6.76
N THR A 64 4.78 8.54 -7.44
CA THR A 64 5.01 8.31 -8.87
C THR A 64 6.39 7.69 -9.04
N SER A 65 6.46 6.50 -9.64
CA SER A 65 7.71 5.74 -9.79
C SER A 65 7.79 5.14 -11.19
N ARG A 66 8.97 5.16 -11.79
CA ARG A 66 9.26 4.40 -13.02
C ARG A 66 9.73 3.01 -12.64
N TYR A 67 9.15 1.97 -13.24
CA TYR A 67 9.63 0.60 -13.09
C TYR A 67 11.13 0.52 -13.42
N ASP A 68 11.85 -0.18 -12.56
CA ASP A 68 13.28 -0.48 -12.68
C ASP A 68 14.19 0.77 -12.63
N SER A 69 13.63 1.94 -12.28
CA SER A 69 14.42 3.13 -11.98
C SER A 69 15.22 2.93 -10.70
N THR A 70 16.41 3.52 -10.69
CA THR A 70 17.23 3.65 -9.48
C THR A 70 16.86 4.89 -8.65
N ASP A 71 15.85 5.66 -9.04
CA ASP A 71 15.41 6.80 -8.24
C ASP A 71 14.45 6.35 -7.13
N TRP A 72 14.63 6.90 -5.93
CA TRP A 72 13.72 6.68 -4.82
C TRP A 72 12.56 7.68 -4.89
N ALA A 73 11.33 7.20 -5.09
CA ALA A 73 10.13 8.04 -5.12
C ALA A 73 9.57 8.24 -3.70
N PRO A 74 9.17 9.47 -3.31
CA PRO A 74 8.56 9.71 -2.01
C PRO A 74 7.13 9.16 -1.97
N TYR A 75 6.85 8.29 -1.00
CA TYR A 75 5.49 7.84 -0.71
C TYR A 75 4.86 8.76 0.33
N THR A 76 3.96 9.63 -0.12
CA THR A 76 3.55 10.83 0.61
C THR A 76 2.09 10.75 1.05
N VAL A 77 1.80 11.27 2.24
CA VAL A 77 0.42 11.53 2.67
C VAL A 77 -0.08 12.81 1.99
N ARG A 78 -1.12 12.68 1.17
CA ARG A 78 -1.69 13.76 0.34
C ARG A 78 -2.94 14.38 0.97
N GLY A 79 -3.48 13.79 2.03
CA GLY A 79 -4.66 14.31 2.72
C GLY A 79 -5.40 13.24 3.52
N ILE A 80 -6.45 13.68 4.21
CA ILE A 80 -7.37 12.84 4.96
C ILE A 80 -8.79 13.17 4.49
N GLU A 81 -9.45 12.19 3.89
CA GLU A 81 -10.74 12.41 3.26
C GLU A 81 -11.84 12.62 4.30
N GLY A 82 -12.73 13.59 4.02
CA GLY A 82 -13.88 13.89 4.88
C GLY A 82 -13.54 14.55 6.23
N VAL A 83 -12.27 14.93 6.47
CA VAL A 83 -11.83 15.60 7.70
C VAL A 83 -11.50 17.06 7.39
N PRO A 84 -12.12 18.04 8.09
CA PRO A 84 -11.77 19.46 7.97
C PRO A 84 -10.28 19.70 8.21
N GLU A 85 -9.67 20.63 7.46
CA GLU A 85 -8.22 20.87 7.49
C GLU A 85 -7.67 21.06 8.91
N GLN A 86 -8.38 21.82 9.75
CA GLN A 86 -7.99 22.07 11.14
C GLN A 86 -7.96 20.82 12.05
N ASP A 87 -8.62 19.74 11.65
CA ASP A 87 -8.74 18.50 12.42
C ASP A 87 -7.85 17.37 11.89
N GLN A 88 -7.15 17.59 10.76
CA GLN A 88 -6.43 16.52 10.07
C GLN A 88 -5.24 15.96 10.87
N GLU A 89 -4.51 16.78 11.62
CA GLU A 89 -3.41 16.31 12.46
C GLU A 89 -3.90 15.35 13.56
N ARG A 90 -4.97 15.72 14.27
CA ARG A 90 -5.60 14.85 15.27
C ARG A 90 -6.07 13.53 14.65
N ALA A 91 -6.72 13.60 13.49
CA ALA A 91 -7.23 12.41 12.81
C ALA A 91 -6.10 11.46 12.37
N ALA A 92 -4.95 11.98 11.95
CA ALA A 92 -3.76 11.17 11.62
C ALA A 92 -3.21 10.43 12.86
N ILE A 93 -3.18 11.10 14.02
CA ILE A 93 -2.74 10.50 15.29
C ILE A 93 -3.69 9.36 15.70
N GLU A 94 -5.00 9.62 15.72
CA GLU A 94 -6.01 8.60 16.06
C GLU A 94 -5.95 7.39 15.12
N PHE A 95 -5.75 7.63 13.81
CA PHE A 95 -5.54 6.56 12.84
C PHE A 95 -4.32 5.70 13.18
N ARG A 96 -3.19 6.35 13.46
CA ARG A 96 -1.93 5.68 13.79
C ARG A 96 -2.07 4.80 15.03
N GLU A 97 -2.68 5.33 16.09
CA GLU A 97 -2.90 4.60 17.35
C GLU A 97 -3.79 3.38 17.13
N ARG A 98 -4.92 3.55 16.43
CA ARG A 98 -5.86 2.46 16.13
C ARG A 98 -5.23 1.35 15.28
N THR A 99 -4.41 1.73 14.30
CA THR A 99 -3.76 0.77 13.39
C THR A 99 -2.42 0.25 13.92
N LYS A 100 -1.99 0.71 15.12
CA LYS A 100 -0.65 0.45 15.68
C LYS A 100 0.48 0.72 14.66
N SER A 101 0.29 1.71 13.79
CA SER A 101 1.23 1.99 12.70
C SER A 101 2.48 2.71 13.22
N PRO A 102 3.68 2.36 12.74
CA PRO A 102 4.90 3.05 13.14
C PRO A 102 5.04 4.42 12.45
N TYR A 103 4.27 4.72 11.40
CA TYR A 103 4.42 5.93 10.60
C TYR A 103 3.63 7.12 11.18
N PRO A 104 4.17 8.35 11.11
CA PRO A 104 3.53 9.53 11.68
C PRO A 104 2.37 10.10 10.83
N PHE A 105 2.19 9.63 9.59
CA PHE A 105 1.15 10.07 8.63
C PHE A 105 0.96 11.60 8.47
N ALA A 106 2.03 12.38 8.61
CA ALA A 106 1.99 13.83 8.44
C ALA A 106 1.72 14.22 6.97
N ILE A 107 0.76 15.12 6.76
CA ILE A 107 0.33 15.57 5.43
C ILE A 107 1.44 16.36 4.72
N GLY A 108 1.59 16.10 3.43
CA GLY A 108 2.65 16.68 2.60
C GLY A 108 4.04 16.11 2.90
N LYS A 109 4.17 15.16 3.83
CA LYS A 109 5.44 14.52 4.19
C LYS A 109 5.50 13.09 3.65
N PRO A 110 6.69 12.64 3.20
CA PRO A 110 6.91 11.23 2.91
C PRO A 110 6.81 10.43 4.20
N ILE A 111 6.12 9.29 4.15
CA ILE A 111 6.18 8.27 5.21
C ILE A 111 7.31 7.27 4.94
N GLN A 112 7.66 7.10 3.66
CA GLN A 112 8.67 6.18 3.16
C GLN A 112 9.19 6.68 1.81
N TYR A 113 10.28 6.08 1.36
CA TYR A 113 10.72 6.13 -0.03
C TYR A 113 10.58 4.76 -0.67
N VAL A 114 10.16 4.72 -1.94
CA VAL A 114 9.88 3.48 -2.65
C VAL A 114 10.58 3.42 -4.01
N ARG A 115 10.89 2.20 -4.43
CA ARG A 115 11.24 1.85 -5.82
C ARG A 115 10.32 0.73 -6.28
N THR A 116 10.02 0.70 -7.57
CA THR A 116 9.20 -0.36 -8.16
C THR A 116 10.01 -1.15 -9.18
N ILE A 117 9.97 -2.48 -9.09
CA ILE A 117 10.70 -3.39 -9.98
C ILE A 117 9.67 -4.26 -10.69
N LYS A 118 9.73 -4.31 -12.03
CA LYS A 118 8.86 -5.18 -12.83
C LYS A 118 9.62 -6.48 -13.14
N VAL A 119 9.03 -7.60 -12.76
CA VAL A 119 9.68 -8.92 -12.92
C VAL A 119 9.15 -9.63 -14.14
N ASP A 120 7.83 -9.66 -14.27
CA ASP A 120 7.13 -10.23 -15.41
C ASP A 120 5.82 -9.44 -15.64
N GLU A 121 4.99 -9.88 -16.59
CA GLU A 121 3.73 -9.19 -16.90
C GLU A 121 2.76 -9.13 -15.70
N ARG A 122 2.81 -10.12 -14.81
CA ARG A 122 1.89 -10.29 -13.67
C ARG A 122 2.55 -10.03 -12.32
N THR A 123 3.84 -9.73 -12.25
CA THR A 123 4.57 -9.51 -10.99
C THR A 123 5.32 -8.20 -10.99
N HIS A 124 5.11 -7.42 -9.94
CA HIS A 124 6.05 -6.36 -9.55
C HIS A 124 6.32 -6.38 -8.06
N TYR A 125 7.46 -5.79 -7.69
CA TYR A 125 7.80 -5.50 -6.30
C TYR A 125 7.82 -3.99 -6.07
N ARG A 126 7.42 -3.58 -4.88
CA ARG A 126 7.72 -2.27 -4.30
C ARG A 126 8.72 -2.49 -3.17
N ILE A 127 9.93 -1.99 -3.32
CA ILE A 127 10.95 -1.98 -2.26
C ILE A 127 10.82 -0.65 -1.52
N SER A 128 10.90 -0.69 -0.18
CA SER A 128 10.77 0.50 0.65
C SER A 128 11.94 0.68 1.61
N LYS A 129 12.21 1.95 1.90
CA LYS A 129 13.06 2.39 3.01
C LYS A 129 12.34 3.51 3.76
N ASP A 130 12.64 3.67 5.03
CA ASP A 130 12.11 4.75 5.84
C ASP A 130 12.66 6.12 5.39
N VAL A 131 12.20 7.19 6.05
CA VAL A 131 12.62 8.57 5.74
C VAL A 131 14.09 8.85 6.07
N ASN A 132 14.73 8.03 6.90
CA ASN A 132 16.15 8.10 7.26
C ASN A 132 17.03 7.26 6.32
N GLY A 133 16.42 6.50 5.41
CA GLY A 133 17.09 5.66 4.44
C GLY A 133 17.33 4.21 4.88
N GLN A 134 16.83 3.81 6.06
CA GLN A 134 16.92 2.44 6.56
C GLN A 134 15.94 1.54 5.81
N ALA A 135 16.36 0.33 5.46
CA ALA A 135 15.49 -0.66 4.83
C ALA A 135 14.25 -0.96 5.69
N ASP A 136 13.08 -1.06 5.06
CA ASP A 136 11.81 -1.20 5.77
C ASP A 136 11.11 -2.52 5.38
N PHE A 137 10.47 -2.58 4.22
CA PHE A 137 9.85 -3.81 3.72
C PHE A 137 9.85 -3.93 2.20
N ILE A 138 9.52 -5.12 1.72
CA ILE A 138 9.19 -5.40 0.33
C ILE A 138 7.69 -5.71 0.23
N LEU A 139 7.01 -5.11 -0.74
CA LEU A 139 5.63 -5.43 -1.09
C LEU A 139 5.61 -6.06 -2.48
N MET A 140 5.35 -7.36 -2.54
CA MET A 140 5.08 -8.05 -3.80
C MET A 140 3.63 -7.81 -4.22
N ARG A 141 3.37 -7.64 -5.51
CA ARG A 141 2.03 -7.82 -6.09
C ARG A 141 2.08 -8.83 -7.22
N ARG A 142 1.17 -9.80 -7.18
CA ARG A 142 1.01 -10.84 -8.21
C ARG A 142 -0.43 -10.85 -8.73
N MET A 143 -0.59 -10.56 -10.02
CA MET A 143 -1.85 -10.65 -10.74
C MET A 143 -2.24 -12.11 -10.98
N ASP A 144 -3.51 -12.42 -10.86
CA ASP A 144 -4.07 -13.71 -11.28
C ASP A 144 -4.06 -13.85 -12.81
N GLU A 145 -4.52 -14.99 -13.33
CA GLU A 145 -4.56 -15.24 -14.78
C GLU A 145 -5.70 -14.48 -15.47
N SER A 146 -6.82 -14.27 -14.79
CA SER A 146 -7.96 -13.51 -15.33
C SER A 146 -7.71 -11.99 -15.35
N GLN A 147 -6.68 -11.50 -14.66
CA GLN A 147 -6.34 -10.08 -14.50
C GLN A 147 -7.42 -9.24 -13.81
N ASP A 148 -8.29 -9.91 -13.04
CA ASP A 148 -9.39 -9.31 -12.28
C ASP A 148 -9.07 -9.23 -10.80
N THR A 149 -8.08 -10.00 -10.32
CA THR A 149 -7.61 -9.93 -8.94
C THR A 149 -6.09 -9.98 -8.85
N TYR A 150 -5.53 -9.37 -7.81
CA TYR A 150 -4.13 -9.58 -7.45
C TYR A 150 -3.99 -9.82 -5.95
N VAL A 151 -2.90 -10.49 -5.57
CA VAL A 151 -2.50 -10.63 -4.18
C VAL A 151 -1.30 -9.71 -3.91
N ALA A 152 -1.39 -8.94 -2.84
CA ALA A 152 -0.29 -8.15 -2.31
C ALA A 152 0.27 -8.81 -1.05
N THR A 153 1.58 -8.99 -0.99
CA THR A 153 2.29 -9.63 0.13
C THR A 153 3.36 -8.69 0.65
N LEU A 154 3.23 -8.22 1.90
CA LEU A 154 4.21 -7.41 2.59
C LEU A 154 5.16 -8.31 3.38
N ILE A 155 6.46 -8.14 3.16
CA ILE A 155 7.54 -8.94 3.74
C ILE A 155 8.51 -7.99 4.43
N ASP A 156 8.78 -8.20 5.71
CA ASP A 156 9.71 -7.35 6.47
C ASP A 156 11.19 -7.65 6.17
N VAL A 157 12.10 -6.87 6.76
CA VAL A 157 13.56 -7.05 6.62
C VAL A 157 14.08 -8.41 7.11
N SER A 158 13.33 -9.15 7.93
CA SER A 158 13.69 -10.49 8.40
C SER A 158 13.20 -11.61 7.46
N GLY A 159 12.44 -11.25 6.42
CA GLY A 159 11.80 -12.20 5.52
C GLY A 159 10.44 -12.72 5.99
N ARG A 160 9.87 -12.15 7.07
CA ARG A 160 8.56 -12.55 7.58
C ARG A 160 7.46 -11.89 6.75
N ILE A 161 6.48 -12.69 6.35
CA ILE A 161 5.26 -12.18 5.73
C ILE A 161 4.41 -11.53 6.82
N LEU A 162 4.24 -10.21 6.75
CA LEU A 162 3.44 -9.46 7.71
C LEU A 162 2.00 -9.32 7.27
N ILE A 163 1.75 -9.09 5.97
CA ILE A 163 0.41 -8.84 5.44
C ILE A 163 0.25 -9.59 4.13
N VAL A 164 -0.88 -10.25 3.96
CA VAL A 164 -1.37 -10.74 2.67
C VAL A 164 -2.73 -10.11 2.44
N ARG A 165 -2.96 -9.51 1.27
CA ARG A 165 -4.24 -8.91 0.90
C ARG A 165 -4.60 -9.28 -0.52
N ARG A 166 -5.83 -9.76 -0.71
CA ARG A 166 -6.41 -9.90 -2.04
C ARG A 166 -7.10 -8.59 -2.43
N PHE A 167 -6.93 -8.19 -3.68
CA PHE A 167 -7.62 -7.05 -4.27
C PHE A 167 -8.42 -7.50 -5.48
N ARG A 168 -9.59 -6.90 -5.67
CA ARG A 168 -10.46 -7.11 -6.84
C ARG A 168 -10.55 -5.82 -7.64
N ARG A 169 -10.60 -5.94 -8.95
CA ARG A 169 -10.82 -4.81 -9.85
C ARG A 169 -12.20 -4.20 -9.59
N VAL A 170 -12.25 -2.88 -9.54
CA VAL A 170 -13.49 -2.10 -9.51
C VAL A 170 -13.81 -1.70 -10.95
N GLN A 171 -15.02 -1.99 -11.40
CA GLN A 171 -15.53 -1.56 -12.71
C GLN A 171 -15.83 -0.07 -12.72
#